data_AF-A0A8J3FZ22-F1
#
_entry.id   AF-A0A8J3FZ22-F1
#
_cell.length_a   1.000
_cell.length_b   1.000
_cell.length_c   1.000
_cell.angle_alpha   90.00
_cell.angle_beta   90.00
_cell.angle_gamma   90.00
#
_symmetry.space_group_name_H-M   'P 1'
#
loop_
_entity.id
_entity.type
_entity.pdbx_description
1 polymer ?
#
loop_
_entity_poly.entity_id
_entity_poly.type
_entity_poly.pdbx_seq_one_letter_code
_entity_poly.pdbx_strand_id
1 'polypeptide(L)'
;MVNQSIRPSTIVGIKRLATQYQKQQTTNGNVLSRSAALNLAAQVAGFENFRHAQNQLKRLTSQTQAEYPIHLTAYWQERQGQQIGKERLSISLHKPLNELLKPADLKKLSELHRYEQVNTDHLQRSDYCRNQSMARSSVCTAARILQFIAATGLRPSTGYSKAYPIKKGEIQVVPGQDHVSIWLDGNKRYLIVDEPYGDIQQNRFTAREAWCRTHGYQEAKPDWLGMHNPFGGTELYLLSHNERGVPLDPILTALAQIRHSPSEQNWQGESSVR
;
A
#
# COMPACT_ATOMS: atom_id res chain seq x y z
N MET A 1 -26.31 39.66 -4.26
CA MET A 1 -26.83 38.59 -5.14
C MET A 1 -26.12 37.30 -4.76
N VAL A 2 -26.84 36.25 -4.35
CA VAL A 2 -26.24 34.97 -3.96
C VAL A 2 -26.10 34.11 -5.22
N ASN A 3 -24.88 33.65 -5.52
CA ASN A 3 -24.64 32.63 -6.54
C ASN A 3 -25.44 31.37 -6.17
N GLN A 4 -26.58 31.16 -6.84
CA GLN A 4 -27.47 30.00 -6.65
C GLN A 4 -26.87 28.66 -7.12
N SER A 5 -25.57 28.59 -7.40
CA SER A 5 -24.93 27.46 -8.06
C SER A 5 -24.03 26.59 -7.16
N ILE A 6 -23.78 26.96 -5.90
CA ILE A 6 -22.90 26.16 -5.03
C ILE A 6 -23.75 25.23 -4.16
N ARG A 7 -23.93 23.99 -4.61
CA ARG A 7 -24.48 22.89 -3.81
C ARG A 7 -23.35 22.29 -2.96
N PRO A 8 -23.30 22.50 -1.64
CA PRO A 8 -22.21 21.98 -0.84
C PRO A 8 -22.30 20.46 -0.71
N SER A 9 -21.30 19.74 -1.20
CA SER A 9 -21.20 18.27 -1.16
C SER A 9 -20.49 17.74 0.10
N THR A 10 -20.17 18.60 1.08
CA THR A 10 -19.44 18.22 2.31
C THR A 10 -20.10 18.80 3.56
N ILE A 11 -19.89 18.16 4.72
CA ILE A 11 -20.41 18.65 6.02
C ILE A 11 -19.85 20.04 6.37
N VAL A 12 -18.58 20.29 6.01
CA VAL A 12 -17.96 21.61 6.20
C VAL A 12 -18.63 22.66 5.31
N GLY A 13 -18.94 22.31 4.06
CA GLY A 13 -19.69 23.18 3.14
C GLY A 13 -21.09 23.52 3.66
N ILE A 14 -21.83 22.54 4.17
CA ILE A 14 -23.16 22.73 4.75
C ILE A 14 -23.10 23.64 5.99
N LYS A 15 -22.11 23.46 6.88
CA LYS A 15 -21.91 24.34 8.04
C LYS A 15 -21.57 25.77 7.66
N ARG A 16 -20.75 25.97 6.61
CA ARG A 16 -20.42 27.30 6.08
C ARG A 16 -21.64 28.00 5.50
N LEU A 17 -22.45 27.28 4.70
CA LEU A 17 -23.69 27.79 4.15
C LEU A 17 -24.71 28.14 5.24
N ALA A 18 -24.86 27.30 6.26
CA ALA A 18 -25.71 27.59 7.41
C ALA A 18 -25.28 28.87 8.15
N THR A 19 -23.97 29.09 8.30
CA THR A 19 -23.43 30.32 8.92
C THR A 19 -23.76 31.56 8.08
N GLN A 20 -23.76 31.45 6.75
CA GLN A 20 -24.19 32.53 5.85
C GLN A 20 -25.68 32.84 5.99
N TYR A 21 -26.54 31.82 6.09
CA TYR A 21 -27.97 32.01 6.33
C TYR A 21 -28.27 32.64 7.68
N GLN A 22 -27.55 32.23 8.74
CA GLN A 22 -27.67 32.89 10.04
C GLN A 22 -27.32 34.39 9.95
N LYS A 23 -26.23 34.73 9.25
CA LYS A 23 -25.81 36.14 9.08
C LYS A 23 -26.84 36.96 8.30
N GLN A 24 -27.40 36.41 7.21
CA GLN A 24 -28.37 37.12 6.37
C GLN A 24 -29.74 37.30 7.05
N GLN A 25 -30.22 36.31 7.82
CA GLN A 25 -31.52 36.43 8.49
C GLN A 25 -31.46 37.27 9.77
N THR A 26 -30.31 37.29 10.46
CA THR A 26 -30.08 38.22 11.58
C THR A 26 -30.18 39.69 11.12
N THR A 27 -29.91 39.98 9.86
CA THR A 27 -30.10 41.33 9.27
C THR A 27 -31.56 41.70 9.02
N ASN A 28 -32.47 40.72 8.95
CA ASN A 28 -33.89 40.90 8.64
C ASN A 28 -34.81 40.77 9.87
N GLY A 29 -34.27 40.87 11.10
CA GLY A 29 -35.05 40.87 12.34
C GLY A 29 -35.57 39.51 12.82
N ASN A 30 -35.30 38.43 12.09
CA ASN A 30 -35.68 37.05 12.46
C ASN A 30 -34.43 36.21 12.76
N VAL A 31 -34.24 35.82 14.02
CA VAL A 31 -33.07 35.04 14.44
C VAL A 31 -33.30 33.56 14.12
N LEU A 32 -32.69 33.09 13.03
CA LEU A 32 -32.74 31.67 12.67
C LEU A 32 -31.86 30.85 13.63
N SER A 33 -32.48 29.93 14.36
CA SER A 33 -31.75 28.97 15.20
C SER A 33 -30.72 28.20 14.38
N ARG A 34 -29.57 27.89 15.00
CA ARG A 34 -28.47 27.17 14.35
C ARG A 34 -28.90 25.82 13.78
N SER A 35 -29.80 25.12 14.47
CA SER A 35 -30.34 23.84 13.99
C SER A 35 -31.20 24.00 12.74
N ALA A 36 -32.02 25.04 12.69
CA ALA A 36 -32.85 25.36 11.52
C ALA A 36 -31.99 25.79 10.32
N ALA A 37 -30.96 26.61 10.55
CA ALA A 37 -30.01 27.02 9.51
C ALA A 37 -29.25 25.83 8.91
N LEU A 38 -28.85 24.85 9.73
CA LEU A 38 -28.19 23.63 9.29
C LEU A 38 -29.11 22.73 8.47
N ASN A 39 -30.38 22.60 8.87
CA ASN A 39 -31.37 21.82 8.11
C ASN A 39 -31.67 22.47 6.75
N LEU A 40 -31.86 23.78 6.72
CA LEU A 40 -32.08 24.51 5.47
C LEU A 40 -30.89 24.37 4.51
N ALA A 41 -29.65 24.53 5.02
CA ALA A 41 -28.44 24.33 4.23
C ALA A 41 -28.29 22.89 3.72
N ALA A 42 -28.71 21.89 4.51
CA ALA A 42 -28.71 20.49 4.09
C ALA A 42 -29.74 20.22 2.98
N GLN A 43 -30.93 20.83 3.05
CA GLN A 43 -31.96 20.73 2.01
C GLN A 43 -31.53 21.35 0.69
N VAL A 44 -30.89 22.51 0.73
CA VAL A 44 -30.29 23.14 -0.47
C VAL A 44 -29.20 22.26 -1.09
N ALA A 45 -28.51 21.47 -0.28
CA ALA A 45 -27.53 20.48 -0.73
C ALA A 45 -28.15 19.15 -1.21
N GLY A 46 -29.48 19.01 -1.21
CA GLY A 46 -30.18 17.81 -1.68
C GLY A 46 -30.40 16.73 -0.60
N PHE A 47 -30.20 17.06 0.67
CA PHE A 47 -30.44 16.14 1.79
C PHE A 47 -31.72 16.51 2.55
N GLU A 48 -32.45 15.52 3.07
CA GLU A 48 -33.70 15.74 3.81
C GLU A 48 -33.55 16.69 5.01
N ASN A 49 -32.46 16.55 5.76
CA ASN A 49 -32.09 17.37 6.92
C ASN A 49 -30.59 17.22 7.25
N PHE A 50 -30.07 17.97 8.23
CA PHE A 50 -28.65 17.93 8.56
C PHE A 50 -28.18 16.56 9.07
N ARG A 51 -29.03 15.84 9.80
CA ARG A 51 -28.72 14.48 10.28
C ARG A 51 -28.65 13.48 9.12
N HIS A 52 -29.55 13.61 8.14
CA HIS A 52 -29.53 12.84 6.91
C HIS A 52 -28.26 13.13 6.10
N ALA A 53 -27.86 14.40 5.97
CA ALA A 53 -26.60 14.78 5.36
C ALA A 53 -25.39 14.18 6.10
N GLN A 54 -25.37 14.22 7.43
CA GLN A 54 -24.34 13.59 8.25
C GLN A 54 -24.26 12.08 8.02
N ASN A 55 -25.40 11.39 8.00
CA ASN A 55 -25.43 9.94 7.80
C ASN A 55 -25.05 9.54 6.37
N GLN A 56 -25.57 10.23 5.36
CA GLN A 56 -25.25 9.93 3.96
C GLN A 56 -23.81 10.29 3.62
N LEU A 57 -23.31 11.46 4.05
CA LEU A 57 -21.92 11.86 3.80
C LEU A 57 -20.94 11.01 4.61
N LYS A 58 -21.30 10.60 5.84
CA LYS A 58 -20.50 9.63 6.60
C LYS A 58 -20.46 8.28 5.89
N ARG A 59 -21.60 7.81 5.36
CA ARG A 59 -21.68 6.58 4.57
C ARG A 59 -20.88 6.68 3.26
N LEU A 60 -20.93 7.82 2.58
CA LEU A 60 -20.11 8.11 1.40
C LEU A 60 -18.62 8.14 1.75
N THR A 61 -18.22 8.75 2.86
CA THR A 61 -16.83 8.69 3.37
C THR A 61 -16.42 7.33 3.90
N SER A 62 -17.36 6.46 4.26
CA SER A 62 -17.09 5.05 4.58
C SER A 62 -17.04 4.17 3.32
N GLN A 63 -17.60 4.65 2.20
CA GLN A 63 -17.59 4.00 0.89
C GLN A 63 -16.41 4.46 0.01
N THR A 64 -15.93 5.70 0.18
CA THR A 64 -14.59 6.11 -0.26
C THR A 64 -13.62 5.71 0.84
N GLN A 65 -12.91 4.59 0.68
CA GLN A 65 -11.83 4.19 1.59
C GLN A 65 -10.97 5.42 1.92
N ALA A 66 -10.78 5.72 3.21
CA ALA A 66 -9.90 6.81 3.61
C ALA A 66 -8.51 6.54 3.00
N GLU A 67 -8.07 7.42 2.11
CA GLU A 67 -6.75 7.33 1.51
C GLU A 67 -5.74 8.02 2.44
N TYR A 68 -4.79 7.25 2.91
CA TYR A 68 -3.66 7.71 3.71
C TYR A 68 -2.47 7.87 2.77
N PRO A 69 -2.01 9.11 2.51
CA PRO A 69 -0.80 9.32 1.75
C PRO A 69 0.39 8.78 2.54
N ILE A 70 1.28 8.07 1.85
CA ILE A 70 2.57 7.62 2.37
C ILE A 70 3.65 8.10 1.43
N HIS A 71 4.67 8.71 2.01
CA HIS A 71 5.82 9.26 1.31
C HIS A 71 7.05 8.36 1.48
N LEU A 72 7.74 8.14 0.37
CA LEU A 72 8.96 7.34 0.30
C LEU A 72 10.06 8.23 -0.26
N THR A 73 11.19 8.32 0.42
CA THR A 73 12.33 9.12 -0.03
C THR A 73 13.59 8.27 -0.10
N ALA A 74 14.34 8.41 -1.19
CA ALA A 74 15.71 7.92 -1.30
C ALA A 74 16.63 9.02 -1.84
N TYR A 75 17.83 9.11 -1.26
CA TYR A 75 18.89 9.98 -1.75
C TYR A 75 19.82 9.19 -2.68
N TRP A 76 20.49 9.89 -3.60
CA TRP A 76 21.50 9.29 -4.46
C TRP A 76 22.68 10.23 -4.68
N GLN A 77 23.84 9.65 -4.95
CA GLN A 77 25.06 10.37 -5.26
C GLN A 77 25.84 9.62 -6.33
N GLU A 78 26.08 10.28 -7.47
CA GLU A 78 26.93 9.72 -8.51
C GLU A 78 28.41 9.81 -8.13
N ARG A 79 29.10 8.67 -8.17
CA ARG A 79 30.54 8.60 -7.86
C ARG A 79 31.42 9.41 -8.82
N GLN A 80 30.98 9.59 -10.06
CA GLN A 80 31.78 10.24 -11.11
C GLN A 80 31.37 11.69 -11.39
N GLY A 81 30.11 12.06 -11.14
CA GLY A 81 29.54 13.34 -11.59
C GLY A 81 29.44 14.44 -10.54
N GLN A 82 29.84 14.21 -9.28
CA GLN A 82 29.53 15.06 -8.12
C GLN A 82 28.03 15.36 -7.91
N GLN A 83 27.14 14.88 -8.77
CA GLN A 83 25.70 15.10 -8.65
C GLN A 83 25.13 14.35 -7.46
N ILE A 84 24.35 15.08 -6.68
CA ILE A 84 23.62 14.55 -5.54
C ILE A 84 22.16 14.87 -5.78
N GLY A 85 21.29 13.89 -5.54
CA GLY A 85 19.87 14.10 -5.71
C GLY A 85 19.02 13.32 -4.72
N LYS A 86 17.72 13.52 -4.88
CA LYS A 86 16.69 12.91 -4.04
C LYS A 86 15.49 12.60 -4.91
N GLU A 87 14.98 11.38 -4.73
CA GLU A 87 13.74 10.91 -5.33
C GLU A 87 12.70 10.74 -4.23
N ARG A 88 11.51 11.30 -4.44
CA ARG A 88 10.36 11.14 -3.55
C ARG A 88 9.18 10.56 -4.32
N LEU A 89 8.60 9.49 -3.79
CA LEU A 89 7.36 8.90 -4.30
C LEU A 89 6.26 9.00 -3.25
N SER A 90 5.05 9.34 -3.67
CA SER A 90 3.87 9.37 -2.81
C SER A 90 2.86 8.35 -3.29
N ILE A 91 2.34 7.52 -2.40
CA ILE A 91 1.28 6.53 -2.68
C ILE A 91 0.11 6.73 -1.72
N SER A 92 -1.10 6.49 -2.19
CA SER A 92 -2.31 6.43 -1.34
C SER A 92 -2.63 5.00 -0.99
N LEU A 93 -2.76 4.68 0.30
CA LEU A 93 -3.20 3.37 0.80
C LEU A 93 -4.43 3.52 1.69
N HIS A 94 -5.18 2.43 1.89
CA HIS A 94 -6.41 2.44 2.70
C HIS A 94 -6.16 2.28 4.22
N LYS A 95 -4.89 2.24 4.63
CA LYS A 95 -4.45 2.17 6.04
C LYS A 95 -3.24 3.09 6.23
N PRO A 96 -3.10 3.72 7.41
CA PRO A 96 -1.92 4.51 7.74
C PRO A 96 -0.69 3.61 7.92
N LEU A 97 0.50 4.18 7.68
CA LEU A 97 1.77 3.45 7.69
C LEU A 97 2.03 2.68 8.99
N ASN A 98 1.68 3.26 10.15
CA ASN A 98 1.86 2.67 11.47
C ASN A 98 0.99 1.43 11.73
N GLU A 99 -0.12 1.26 11.02
CA GLU A 99 -0.94 0.05 11.08
C GLU A 99 -0.40 -1.06 10.17
N LEU A 100 0.24 -0.67 9.05
CA LEU A 100 0.83 -1.58 8.08
C LEU A 100 2.10 -2.23 8.63
N LEU A 101 3.03 -1.41 9.14
CA LEU A 101 4.35 -1.86 9.58
C LEU A 101 4.77 -1.19 10.88
N LYS A 102 5.43 -1.96 11.74
CA LYS A 102 6.22 -1.40 12.84
C LYS A 102 7.65 -1.15 12.35
N PRO A 103 8.41 -0.22 12.98
CA PRO A 103 9.81 0.00 12.63
C PRO A 103 10.68 -1.27 12.65
N ALA A 104 10.40 -2.20 13.57
CA ALA A 104 11.08 -3.49 13.66
C ALA A 104 10.77 -4.43 12.47
N ASP A 105 9.63 -4.26 11.81
CA ASP A 105 9.24 -5.08 10.65
C ASP A 105 10.06 -4.68 9.40
N LEU A 106 10.47 -3.41 9.28
CA LEU A 106 11.33 -2.93 8.19
C LEU A 106 12.66 -3.69 8.12
N LYS A 107 13.22 -4.05 9.29
CA LYS A 107 14.50 -4.75 9.39
C LYS A 107 14.43 -6.23 8.97
N LYS A 108 13.24 -6.76 8.73
CA LYS A 108 13.03 -8.17 8.34
C LYS A 108 13.06 -8.39 6.83
N LEU A 109 13.00 -7.33 6.02
CA LEU A 109 13.04 -7.40 4.57
C LEU A 109 14.33 -6.76 4.03
N SER A 110 14.99 -7.42 3.09
CA SER A 110 16.21 -6.93 2.45
C SER A 110 15.99 -5.60 1.73
N GLU A 111 14.80 -5.36 1.20
CA GLU A 111 14.45 -4.17 0.43
C GLU A 111 14.14 -2.98 1.35
N LEU A 112 13.66 -3.24 2.57
CA LEU A 112 13.24 -2.22 3.53
C LEU A 112 14.23 -1.99 4.68
N HIS A 113 15.26 -2.82 4.88
CA HIS A 113 16.13 -2.71 6.06
C HIS A 113 16.86 -1.36 6.19
N ARG A 114 17.05 -0.65 5.06
CA ARG A 114 17.67 0.68 4.99
C ARG A 114 16.67 1.82 5.08
N TYR A 115 15.38 1.53 5.15
CA TYR A 115 14.36 2.54 5.41
C TYR A 115 14.14 2.73 6.91
N GLU A 116 13.82 3.96 7.26
CA GLU A 116 13.50 4.40 8.60
C GLU A 116 12.27 5.29 8.54
N GLN A 117 11.42 5.18 9.56
CA GLN A 117 10.24 6.00 9.66
C GLN A 117 10.62 7.36 10.26
N VAL A 118 10.60 8.41 9.43
CA VAL A 118 10.92 9.78 9.84
C VAL A 118 9.68 10.57 10.26
N ASN A 119 8.50 10.12 9.82
CA ASN A 119 7.21 10.66 10.24
C ASN A 119 6.12 9.57 10.18
N THR A 120 4.93 9.86 10.72
CA THR A 120 3.77 8.96 10.73
C THR A 120 3.33 8.46 9.35
N ASP A 121 3.69 9.19 8.30
CA ASP A 121 3.37 8.95 6.90
C ASP A 121 4.61 8.87 6.00
N HIS A 122 5.83 8.82 6.55
CA HIS A 122 7.05 8.99 5.76
C HIS A 122 8.12 7.95 6.12
N LEU A 123 8.51 7.13 5.13
CA LEU A 123 9.73 6.33 5.16
C LEU A 123 10.84 6.97 4.34
N GLN A 124 12.02 7.07 4.93
CA GLN A 124 13.22 7.57 4.28
C GLN A 124 14.32 6.51 4.31
N ARG A 125 14.98 6.31 3.18
CA ARG A 125 16.19 5.49 3.11
C ARG A 125 17.35 6.22 3.78
N SER A 126 18.09 5.53 4.66
CA SER A 126 19.15 6.10 5.49
C SER A 126 20.49 6.26 4.77
N ASP A 127 20.74 5.51 3.69
CA ASP A 127 21.95 5.60 2.87
C ASP A 127 21.70 6.21 1.48
N TYR A 128 22.78 6.63 0.83
CA TYR A 128 22.76 7.10 -0.56
C TYR A 128 22.78 5.92 -1.53
N CYS A 129 21.86 5.94 -2.48
CA CYS A 129 21.92 5.10 -3.67
C CYS A 129 23.04 5.59 -4.61
N ARG A 130 23.53 4.68 -5.47
CA ARG A 130 24.68 4.96 -6.36
C ARG A 130 24.38 5.96 -7.48
N ASN A 131 23.12 6.06 -7.88
CA ASN A 131 22.63 6.93 -8.95
C ASN A 131 21.12 7.11 -8.81
N GLN A 132 20.56 8.00 -9.63
CA GLN A 132 19.13 8.30 -9.64
C GLN A 132 18.26 7.06 -9.89
N SER A 133 18.66 6.23 -10.85
CA SER A 133 17.94 4.99 -11.22
C SER A 133 17.77 4.07 -10.01
N MET A 134 18.83 3.80 -9.27
CA MET A 134 18.78 2.99 -8.05
C MET A 134 17.90 3.60 -6.95
N ALA A 135 17.87 4.94 -6.82
CA ALA A 135 16.98 5.60 -5.86
C ALA A 135 15.51 5.43 -6.26
N ARG A 136 15.17 5.62 -7.54
CA ARG A 136 13.80 5.39 -8.07
C ARG A 136 13.38 3.93 -7.90
N SER A 137 14.24 3.00 -8.30
CA SER A 137 14.01 1.56 -8.13
C SER A 137 13.74 1.22 -6.65
N SER A 138 14.58 1.73 -5.73
CA SER A 138 14.42 1.52 -4.29
C SER A 138 13.07 2.03 -3.75
N VAL A 139 12.62 3.23 -4.13
CA VAL A 139 11.33 3.75 -3.64
C VAL A 139 10.14 3.05 -4.30
N CYS A 140 10.25 2.64 -5.57
CA CYS A 140 9.21 1.86 -6.24
C CYS A 140 9.08 0.46 -5.62
N THR A 141 10.18 -0.23 -5.32
CA THR A 141 10.16 -1.52 -4.62
C THR A 141 9.52 -1.38 -3.24
N ALA A 142 9.91 -0.36 -2.45
CA ALA A 142 9.30 -0.10 -1.16
C ALA A 142 7.78 0.18 -1.27
N ALA A 143 7.36 0.93 -2.29
CA ALA A 143 5.95 1.19 -2.54
C ALA A 143 5.16 -0.09 -2.83
N ARG A 144 5.68 -0.96 -3.70
CA ARG A 144 5.03 -2.25 -4.04
C ARG A 144 4.93 -3.16 -2.81
N ILE A 145 5.95 -3.18 -1.94
CA ILE A 145 5.90 -3.91 -0.67
C ILE A 145 4.77 -3.37 0.24
N LEU A 146 4.64 -2.05 0.36
CA LEU A 146 3.55 -1.47 1.16
C LEU A 146 2.17 -1.77 0.58
N GLN A 147 2.03 -1.79 -0.75
CA GLN A 147 0.80 -2.20 -1.43
C GLN A 147 0.46 -3.67 -1.15
N PHE A 148 1.46 -4.56 -1.21
CA PHE A 148 1.30 -5.97 -0.86
C PHE A 148 0.82 -6.14 0.58
N ILE A 149 1.43 -5.45 1.54
CA ILE A 149 1.04 -5.50 2.95
C ILE A 149 -0.37 -4.95 3.15
N ALA A 150 -0.68 -3.82 2.52
CA ALA A 150 -2.00 -3.21 2.64
C ALA A 150 -3.09 -4.14 2.11
N ALA A 151 -2.89 -4.72 0.93
CA ALA A 151 -3.86 -5.61 0.30
C ALA A 151 -4.04 -6.93 1.07
N THR A 152 -2.94 -7.55 1.50
CA THR A 152 -2.97 -8.91 2.06
C THR A 152 -3.10 -8.96 3.58
N GLY A 153 -2.75 -7.88 4.28
CA GLY A 153 -2.64 -7.85 5.74
C GLY A 153 -1.48 -8.68 6.30
N LEU A 154 -0.61 -9.23 5.44
CA LEU A 154 0.55 -10.01 5.86
C LEU A 154 1.65 -9.13 6.44
N ARG A 155 2.45 -9.71 7.33
CA ARG A 155 3.62 -9.04 7.92
C ARG A 155 4.90 -9.80 7.61
N PRO A 156 6.02 -9.10 7.43
CA PRO A 156 7.29 -9.75 7.18
C PRO A 156 7.76 -10.52 8.42
N SER A 157 8.47 -11.61 8.15
CA SER A 157 8.91 -12.58 9.14
C SER A 157 10.32 -13.07 8.83
N THR A 158 11.07 -13.40 9.87
CA THR A 158 12.38 -14.07 9.75
C THR A 158 12.27 -15.58 9.98
N GLY A 159 11.04 -16.10 10.10
CA GLY A 159 10.76 -17.50 10.44
C GLY A 159 10.96 -18.48 9.29
N TYR A 160 12.13 -18.48 8.66
CA TYR A 160 12.44 -19.29 7.48
C TYR A 160 12.29 -20.79 7.75
N SER A 161 12.82 -21.29 8.87
CA SER A 161 12.69 -22.70 9.28
C SER A 161 11.26 -23.14 9.60
N LYS A 162 10.33 -22.20 9.82
CA LYS A 162 8.91 -22.48 10.08
C LYS A 162 8.09 -22.45 8.80
N ALA A 163 8.52 -21.67 7.82
CA ALA A 163 7.87 -21.55 6.52
C ALA A 163 8.22 -22.72 5.60
N TYR A 164 9.39 -23.33 5.77
CA TYR A 164 9.87 -24.43 4.92
C TYR A 164 9.78 -25.81 5.60
N PRO A 165 9.67 -26.89 4.81
CA PRO A 165 9.88 -28.24 5.31
C PRO A 165 11.35 -28.47 5.69
N ILE A 166 11.58 -29.22 6.76
CA ILE A 166 12.91 -29.61 7.24
C ILE A 166 13.03 -31.13 7.15
N LYS A 167 14.11 -31.62 6.57
CA LYS A 167 14.43 -33.05 6.48
C LYS A 167 15.86 -33.26 6.95
N LYS A 168 16.06 -34.15 7.92
CA LYS A 168 17.40 -34.43 8.51
C LYS A 168 18.15 -33.16 8.98
N GLY A 169 17.43 -32.17 9.49
CA GLY A 169 18.01 -30.90 9.95
C GLY A 169 18.26 -29.86 8.85
N GLU A 170 17.99 -30.19 7.59
CA GLU A 170 18.21 -29.28 6.46
C GLU A 170 16.88 -28.72 5.94
N ILE A 171 16.87 -27.42 5.66
CA ILE A 171 15.74 -26.75 5.01
C ILE A 171 15.70 -27.19 3.54
N GLN A 172 14.57 -27.76 3.12
CA GLN A 172 14.38 -28.17 1.74
C GLN A 172 13.86 -26.96 0.96
N VAL A 173 14.76 -26.21 0.33
CA VAL A 173 14.42 -24.99 -0.42
C VAL A 173 13.63 -25.28 -1.69
N VAL A 174 12.86 -24.29 -2.16
CA VAL A 174 12.11 -24.42 -3.42
C VAL A 174 13.13 -24.42 -4.59
N PRO A 175 13.03 -25.34 -5.56
CA PRO A 175 13.93 -25.35 -6.70
C PRO A 175 13.92 -24.02 -7.47
N GLY A 176 15.10 -23.45 -7.69
CA GLY A 176 15.26 -22.21 -8.45
C GLY A 176 14.71 -20.96 -7.75
N GLN A 177 14.51 -21.01 -6.43
CA GLN A 177 14.07 -19.84 -5.67
C GLN A 177 15.09 -18.70 -5.77
N ASP A 178 14.58 -17.47 -5.83
CA ASP A 178 15.36 -16.24 -5.91
C ASP A 178 14.52 -15.07 -5.38
N HIS A 179 15.18 -14.07 -4.78
CA HIS A 179 14.51 -12.95 -4.11
C HIS A 179 13.41 -13.37 -3.09
N VAL A 180 13.71 -14.41 -2.31
CA VAL A 180 12.77 -14.98 -1.34
C VAL A 180 12.51 -14.07 -0.14
N SER A 181 11.23 -13.96 0.25
CA SER A 181 10.81 -13.33 1.51
C SER A 181 9.74 -14.14 2.24
N ILE A 182 9.72 -14.07 3.58
CA ILE A 182 8.81 -14.84 4.42
C ILE A 182 7.79 -13.93 5.07
N TRP A 183 6.53 -14.36 5.02
CA TRP A 183 5.37 -13.58 5.45
C TRP A 183 4.52 -14.37 6.44
N LEU A 184 3.81 -13.64 7.29
CA LEU A 184 2.99 -14.17 8.37
C LEU A 184 1.63 -13.49 8.40
N ASP A 185 0.55 -14.26 8.56
CA ASP A 185 -0.79 -13.71 8.77
C ASP A 185 -1.14 -13.49 10.26
N GLY A 186 -2.33 -12.94 10.53
CA GLY A 186 -2.83 -12.72 11.88
C GLY A 186 -3.00 -14.00 12.72
N ASN A 187 -3.11 -15.16 12.07
CA ASN A 187 -3.24 -16.49 12.69
C ASN A 187 -1.88 -17.19 12.86
N LYS A 188 -0.76 -16.48 12.61
CA LYS A 188 0.60 -17.01 12.69
C LYS A 188 0.90 -18.13 11.68
N ARG A 189 0.21 -18.14 10.54
CA ARG A 189 0.48 -19.03 9.41
C ARG A 189 1.49 -18.39 8.47
N TYR A 190 2.34 -19.20 7.87
CA TYR A 190 3.45 -18.73 7.05
C TYR A 190 3.10 -18.79 5.56
N LEU A 191 3.64 -17.82 4.82
CA LEU A 191 3.65 -17.75 3.37
C LEU A 191 5.08 -17.49 2.91
N ILE A 192 5.51 -18.21 1.89
CA ILE A 192 6.75 -17.95 1.17
C ILE A 192 6.40 -17.12 -0.06
N VAL A 193 7.10 -16.02 -0.25
CA VAL A 193 7.11 -15.26 -1.49
C VAL A 193 8.45 -15.51 -2.17
N ASP A 194 8.40 -15.84 -3.46
CA ASP A 194 9.54 -16.11 -4.31
C ASP A 194 9.41 -15.26 -5.58
N GLU A 195 10.44 -14.51 -5.95
CA GLU A 195 10.42 -13.57 -7.09
C GLU A 195 11.58 -13.76 -8.07
N PRO A 196 11.72 -14.95 -8.68
CA PRO A 196 12.82 -15.24 -9.60
C PRO A 196 12.67 -14.52 -10.94
N TYR A 197 13.80 -14.30 -11.59
CA TYR A 197 13.84 -13.89 -12.99
C TYR A 197 13.32 -15.01 -13.91
N GLY A 198 12.50 -14.66 -14.90
CA GLY A 198 11.73 -15.61 -15.72
C GLY A 198 12.53 -16.75 -16.36
N ASP A 199 13.78 -16.52 -16.76
CA ASP A 199 14.66 -17.53 -17.38
C ASP A 199 15.00 -18.70 -16.42
N ILE A 200 14.98 -18.43 -15.12
CA ILE A 200 15.22 -19.44 -14.08
C ILE A 200 14.04 -20.42 -13.99
N GLN A 201 12.81 -19.92 -14.17
CA GLN A 201 11.58 -20.69 -13.96
C GLN A 201 11.21 -21.62 -15.10
N GLN A 202 11.43 -21.22 -16.36
CA GLN A 202 11.11 -22.07 -17.52
C GLN A 202 11.81 -23.44 -17.45
N ASN A 203 12.98 -23.49 -16.81
CA ASN A 203 13.77 -24.71 -16.66
C ASN A 203 13.42 -25.52 -15.39
N ARG A 204 12.54 -25.02 -14.51
CA ARG A 204 12.35 -25.56 -13.15
C ARG A 204 10.89 -25.81 -12.76
N PHE A 205 9.91 -25.45 -13.59
CA PHE A 205 8.48 -25.62 -13.30
C PHE A 205 8.13 -27.06 -12.84
N THR A 206 8.55 -28.08 -13.58
CA THR A 206 8.31 -29.49 -13.21
C THR A 206 8.93 -29.87 -11.85
N ALA A 207 10.11 -29.33 -11.53
CA ALA A 207 10.78 -29.59 -10.27
C ALA A 207 10.05 -28.93 -9.08
N ARG A 208 9.48 -27.74 -9.29
CA ARG A 208 8.70 -27.01 -8.27
C ARG A 208 7.36 -27.68 -8.00
N GLU A 209 6.66 -28.14 -9.03
CA GLU A 209 5.43 -28.91 -8.87
C GLU A 209 5.69 -30.21 -8.08
N ALA A 210 6.75 -30.94 -8.44
CA ALA A 210 7.16 -32.14 -7.72
C ALA A 210 7.53 -31.85 -6.26
N TRP A 211 8.23 -30.73 -6.01
CA TRP A 211 8.56 -30.27 -4.66
C TRP A 211 7.30 -29.97 -3.84
N CYS A 212 6.34 -29.24 -4.42
CA CYS A 212 5.07 -28.90 -3.79
C CYS A 212 4.29 -30.15 -3.39
N ARG A 213 4.14 -31.11 -4.32
CA ARG A 213 3.48 -32.40 -4.06
C ARG A 213 4.19 -33.20 -2.96
N THR A 214 5.52 -33.23 -2.98
CA THR A 214 6.33 -33.99 -2.02
C THR A 214 6.22 -33.43 -0.60
N HIS A 215 6.08 -32.11 -0.47
CA HIS A 215 6.13 -31.44 0.83
C HIS A 215 4.78 -30.90 1.33
N GLY A 216 3.70 -31.13 0.58
CA GLY A 216 2.35 -30.68 0.96
C GLY A 216 2.17 -29.16 0.83
N TYR A 217 2.78 -28.57 -0.19
CA TYR A 217 2.63 -27.16 -0.53
C TYR A 217 1.79 -27.00 -1.80
N GLN A 218 1.24 -25.80 -1.93
CA GLN A 218 0.67 -25.27 -3.14
C GLN A 218 1.46 -24.03 -3.56
N GLU A 219 1.53 -23.82 -4.86
CA GLU A 219 2.14 -22.65 -5.49
C GLU A 219 1.08 -21.95 -6.34
N ALA A 220 1.04 -20.62 -6.27
CA ALA A 220 0.20 -19.81 -7.15
C ALA A 220 0.95 -18.59 -7.68
N LYS A 221 0.67 -18.23 -8.93
CA LYS A 221 1.14 -17.01 -9.59
C LYS A 221 -0.03 -16.01 -9.68
N PRO A 222 -0.02 -14.91 -8.93
CA PRO A 222 -1.02 -13.85 -9.08
C PRO A 222 -0.83 -13.07 -10.39
N ASP A 223 -1.90 -12.42 -10.85
CA ASP A 223 -1.84 -11.46 -11.97
C ASP A 223 -1.10 -10.17 -11.59
N TRP A 224 -1.00 -9.86 -10.29
CA TRP A 224 -0.23 -8.73 -9.80
C TRP A 224 1.27 -8.97 -9.95
N LEU A 225 1.97 -8.04 -10.59
CA LEU A 225 3.30 -8.27 -11.16
C LEU A 225 4.40 -8.65 -10.14
N GLY A 226 4.31 -8.16 -8.90
CA GLY A 226 5.30 -8.44 -7.85
C GLY A 226 5.87 -7.20 -7.14
N MET A 227 6.74 -7.44 -6.17
CA MET A 227 7.40 -6.44 -5.34
C MET A 227 8.81 -6.11 -5.83
N HIS A 228 9.67 -7.12 -6.08
CA HIS A 228 11.10 -6.92 -6.27
C HIS A 228 11.43 -6.08 -7.51
N ASN A 229 11.30 -6.64 -8.73
CA ASN A 229 11.63 -5.96 -9.98
C ASN A 229 10.75 -6.45 -11.16
N PRO A 230 9.41 -6.32 -11.08
CA PRO A 230 8.50 -6.87 -12.08
C PRO A 230 8.74 -6.36 -13.50
N PHE A 231 9.15 -5.09 -13.63
CA PHE A 231 9.42 -4.46 -14.93
C PHE A 231 10.83 -4.77 -15.48
N GLY A 232 11.66 -5.44 -14.68
CA GLY A 232 12.96 -5.97 -15.07
C GLY A 232 13.01 -7.49 -15.20
N GLY A 233 11.86 -8.17 -15.08
CA GLY A 233 11.74 -9.60 -15.41
C GLY A 233 11.57 -10.56 -14.24
N THR A 234 11.40 -10.08 -13.00
CA THR A 234 10.99 -10.96 -11.89
C THR A 234 9.50 -11.25 -11.93
N GLU A 235 9.11 -12.45 -11.51
CA GLU A 235 7.71 -12.85 -11.44
C GLU A 235 7.34 -13.29 -10.03
N LEU A 236 6.18 -12.86 -9.53
CA LEU A 236 5.73 -13.21 -8.18
C LEU A 236 5.16 -14.63 -8.12
N TYR A 237 5.71 -15.46 -7.23
CA TYR A 237 5.16 -16.76 -6.84
C TYR A 237 4.88 -16.80 -5.35
N LEU A 238 3.72 -17.36 -4.99
CA LEU A 238 3.27 -17.53 -3.62
C LEU A 238 3.25 -19.01 -3.29
N LEU A 239 4.01 -19.43 -2.27
CA LEU A 239 4.01 -20.81 -1.81
C LEU A 239 3.52 -20.92 -0.38
N SER A 240 2.60 -21.85 -0.16
CA SER A 240 1.96 -22.05 1.13
C SER A 240 1.71 -23.52 1.39
N HIS A 241 1.84 -23.94 2.65
CA HIS A 241 1.51 -25.31 3.04
C HIS A 241 0.00 -25.53 3.01
N ASN A 242 -0.46 -26.65 2.46
CA ASN A 242 -1.88 -26.92 2.20
C ASN A 242 -2.77 -26.85 3.46
N GLU A 243 -2.30 -27.40 4.58
CA GLU A 243 -3.10 -27.46 5.81
C GLU A 243 -2.85 -26.30 6.81
N ARG A 244 -1.59 -25.86 6.94
CA ARG A 244 -1.14 -24.93 8.00
C ARG A 244 -0.60 -23.60 7.49
N GLY A 245 -0.52 -23.43 6.19
CA GLY A 245 -0.05 -22.21 5.55
C GLY A 245 -1.16 -21.17 5.40
N VAL A 246 -0.79 -19.98 4.92
CA VAL A 246 -1.75 -18.94 4.55
C VAL A 246 -2.59 -19.42 3.34
N PRO A 247 -3.93 -19.36 3.39
CA PRO A 247 -4.77 -19.68 2.23
C PRO A 247 -4.48 -18.74 1.07
N LEU A 248 -4.24 -19.28 -0.13
CA LEU A 248 -3.82 -18.47 -1.28
C LEU A 248 -4.98 -17.71 -1.93
N ASP A 249 -6.19 -18.27 -2.03
CA ASP A 249 -7.30 -17.62 -2.75
C ASP A 249 -7.64 -16.21 -2.25
N PRO A 250 -7.73 -15.94 -0.93
CA PRO A 250 -7.95 -14.58 -0.45
C PRO A 250 -6.80 -13.63 -0.78
N ILE A 251 -5.56 -14.13 -0.80
CA ILE A 251 -4.37 -13.35 -1.15
C ILE A 251 -4.41 -13.00 -2.63
N LEU A 252 -4.66 -13.98 -3.51
CA LEU A 252 -4.80 -13.76 -4.95
C LEU A 252 -5.91 -12.75 -5.26
N THR A 253 -7.07 -12.91 -4.62
CA THR A 253 -8.21 -11.98 -4.75
C THR A 253 -7.85 -10.56 -4.34
N ALA A 254 -7.12 -10.41 -3.22
CA ALA A 254 -6.70 -9.10 -2.74
C ALA A 254 -5.67 -8.44 -3.66
N LEU A 255 -4.69 -9.21 -4.16
CA LEU A 255 -3.67 -8.70 -5.07
C LEU A 255 -4.25 -8.27 -6.42
N ALA A 256 -5.26 -8.97 -6.93
CA ALA A 256 -5.97 -8.60 -8.16
C ALA A 256 -6.66 -7.22 -8.09
N GLN A 257 -6.90 -6.68 -6.88
CA GLN A 257 -7.48 -5.35 -6.70
C GLN A 257 -6.43 -4.22 -6.78
N ILE A 258 -5.13 -4.53 -6.81
CA ILE A 258 -4.08 -3.52 -6.90
C ILE A 258 -3.97 -3.02 -8.35
N ARG A 259 -4.45 -1.80 -8.60
CA ARG A 259 -4.56 -1.22 -9.95
C ARG A 259 -3.26 -0.61 -10.48
N HIS A 260 -2.37 -0.18 -9.60
CA HIS A 260 -1.18 0.59 -9.95
C HIS A 260 0.04 0.06 -9.21
N SER A 261 1.03 -0.41 -9.96
CA SER A 261 2.35 -0.78 -9.43
C SER A 261 3.37 0.28 -9.86
N PRO A 262 3.92 1.08 -8.93
CA PRO A 262 4.92 2.08 -9.26
C PRO A 262 6.12 1.45 -9.98
N SER A 263 6.67 2.15 -10.95
CA SER A 263 7.85 1.71 -11.70
C SER A 263 8.79 2.88 -11.98
N GLU A 264 10.07 2.57 -12.18
CA GLU A 264 11.06 3.56 -12.62
C GLU A 264 10.79 4.00 -14.07
N GLN A 265 10.38 3.07 -14.93
CA GLN A 265 10.10 3.31 -16.35
C GLN A 265 8.94 4.30 -16.55
N ASN A 266 7.96 4.28 -15.64
CA ASN A 266 6.85 5.24 -15.59
C ASN A 266 6.90 6.02 -14.28
N TRP A 267 7.97 6.80 -14.11
CA TRP A 267 8.21 7.57 -12.90
C TRP A 267 7.15 8.66 -12.69
N GLN A 268 6.43 8.58 -11.57
CA GLN A 268 5.38 9.53 -11.14
C GLN A 268 5.77 10.31 -9.88
N GLY A 269 7.03 10.22 -9.46
CA GLY A 269 7.53 10.90 -8.27
C GLY A 269 8.24 12.23 -8.57
N GLU A 270 8.74 12.85 -7.52
CA GLU A 270 9.49 14.10 -7.59
C GLU A 270 10.99 13.80 -7.59
N SER A 271 11.71 14.45 -8.51
CA SER A 271 13.17 14.40 -8.58
C SER A 271 13.76 15.76 -8.24
N SER A 272 14.78 15.79 -7.39
CA SER A 272 15.58 16.98 -7.09
C SER A 272 17.04 16.65 -7.31
N VAL A 273 17.75 17.50 -8.06
CA VAL A 273 19.19 17.37 -8.32
C VAL A 273 19.88 18.63 -7.81
N ARG A 274 21.08 18.48 -7.25
CA ARG A 274 21.98 19.53 -6.81
C ARG A 274 23.36 19.33 -7.40
#